data_AF-A0A2A3ACY1-F1
#
_entry.id   AF-A0A2A3ACY1-F1
#
_cell.length_a   1.000
_cell.length_b   1.000
_cell.length_c   1.000
_cell.angle_alpha   90.00
_cell.angle_beta   90.00
_cell.angle_gamma   90.00
#
_symmetry.space_group_name_H-M   'P 1'
#
loop_
_entity.id
_entity.type
_entity.pdbx_description
1 polymer ?
#
loop_
_entity_poly.entity_id
_entity_poly.type
_entity_poly.pdbx_seq_one_letter_code
_entity_poly.pdbx_strand_id
1 'polypeptide(L)'
;MSTAPGTTGDVVTKSIRLLATQGYHATTVDQLAQATGVSRATFFRKYGSKEDIVFADHASNLERLEQLLSRPNLTPQAGLAEGVQLVFRHNLDHADRAIARHHLLQQVESLRDRELATSHRYERLFQEFLRRVLPENADQRVTAVSMASATVAVHNAYLRTWLRDPRANGGEQLAAGLNQRIGWLCTVFGLSAGPGRIASVPRQPEQAASSSPVVVVLQEGADPRAAAEQAARSVYDALVAAQGQSNSRSETNTP
;
A
#
# COMPACT_ATOMS: atom_id res chain seq x y z
N MET A 1 -30.27 -6.90 38.75
CA MET A 1 -30.28 -7.76 37.53
C MET A 1 -30.20 -6.84 36.33
N SER A 2 -28.99 -6.63 35.79
CA SER A 2 -28.73 -5.73 34.66
C SER A 2 -28.70 -6.55 33.39
N THR A 3 -29.57 -6.21 32.44
CA THR A 3 -29.85 -6.93 31.19
C THR A 3 -28.68 -6.85 30.21
N ALA A 4 -28.37 -7.99 29.59
CA ALA A 4 -27.28 -8.23 28.65
C ALA A 4 -27.34 -7.36 27.36
N PRO A 5 -26.20 -7.05 26.72
CA PRO A 5 -26.14 -6.25 25.51
C PRO A 5 -26.45 -7.08 24.26
N GLY A 6 -27.74 -7.17 23.89
CA GLY A 6 -28.21 -7.72 22.63
C GLY A 6 -28.35 -6.65 21.54
N THR A 7 -27.46 -6.68 20.55
CA THR A 7 -27.64 -6.35 19.12
C THR A 7 -28.61 -5.21 18.75
N THR A 8 -28.48 -4.04 19.38
CA THR A 8 -28.96 -2.79 18.77
C THR A 8 -27.81 -2.23 17.94
N GLY A 9 -27.70 -2.64 16.68
CA GLY A 9 -26.70 -2.07 15.77
C GLY A 9 -26.78 -0.54 15.79
N ASP A 10 -25.62 0.13 15.77
CA ASP A 10 -25.58 1.59 15.73
C ASP A 10 -26.35 2.14 14.51
N VAL A 11 -26.72 3.42 14.57
CA VAL A 11 -27.54 4.10 13.55
C VAL A 11 -27.00 3.91 12.12
N VAL A 12 -25.68 3.87 11.94
CA VAL A 12 -25.03 3.70 10.63
C VAL A 12 -25.26 2.28 10.12
N THR A 13 -24.95 1.28 10.93
CA THR A 13 -25.11 -0.14 10.56
C THR A 13 -26.57 -0.47 10.23
N LYS A 14 -27.53 0.00 11.04
CA LYS A 14 -28.96 -0.17 10.77
C LYS A 14 -29.41 0.50 9.46
N SER A 15 -28.93 1.71 9.21
CA SER A 15 -29.29 2.46 7.99
C SER A 15 -28.77 1.77 6.73
N ILE A 16 -27.51 1.32 6.74
CA ILE A 16 -26.90 0.61 5.61
C ILE A 16 -27.65 -0.71 5.35
N ARG A 17 -28.01 -1.46 6.39
CA ARG A 17 -28.81 -2.68 6.24
C ARG A 17 -30.18 -2.40 5.63
N LEU A 18 -30.90 -1.38 6.11
CA LEU A 18 -32.22 -1.03 5.57
C LEU A 18 -32.13 -0.65 4.09
N LEU A 19 -31.13 0.16 3.72
CA LEU A 19 -30.87 0.52 2.32
C LEU A 19 -30.58 -0.73 1.48
N ALA A 20 -29.80 -1.68 1.99
CA ALA A 20 -29.45 -2.90 1.28
C ALA A 20 -30.67 -3.84 1.09
N THR A 21 -31.56 -3.92 2.08
CA THR A 21 -32.71 -4.84 2.04
C THR A 21 -33.92 -4.28 1.31
N GLN A 22 -34.21 -2.99 1.48
CA GLN A 22 -35.40 -2.34 0.89
C GLN A 22 -35.08 -1.67 -0.46
N GLY A 23 -33.78 -1.50 -0.77
CA GLY A 23 -33.31 -0.85 -1.98
C GLY A 23 -33.01 0.63 -1.75
N TYR A 24 -31.81 1.06 -2.14
CA TYR A 24 -31.28 2.40 -1.89
C TYR A 24 -32.20 3.53 -2.40
N HIS A 25 -32.79 3.39 -3.58
CA HIS A 25 -33.67 4.41 -4.16
C HIS A 25 -35.06 4.43 -3.51
N ALA A 26 -35.58 3.28 -3.09
CA ALA A 26 -36.91 3.13 -2.51
C ALA A 26 -36.99 3.58 -1.04
N THR A 27 -35.86 3.59 -0.32
CA THR A 27 -35.81 4.02 1.08
C THR A 27 -35.63 5.53 1.21
N THR A 28 -36.44 6.19 2.04
CA THR A 28 -36.33 7.63 2.33
C THR A 28 -35.54 7.91 3.61
N VAL A 29 -35.06 9.14 3.79
CA VAL A 29 -34.42 9.56 5.06
C VAL A 29 -35.39 9.46 6.24
N ASP A 30 -36.68 9.67 6.04
CA ASP A 30 -37.68 9.51 7.10
C ASP A 30 -37.80 8.07 7.58
N GLN A 31 -37.79 7.12 6.64
CA GLN A 31 -37.79 5.69 6.96
C GLN A 31 -36.51 5.29 7.69
N LEU A 32 -35.35 5.83 7.31
CA LEU A 32 -34.10 5.61 8.03
C LEU A 32 -34.17 6.18 9.44
N ALA A 33 -34.64 7.41 9.61
CA ALA A 33 -34.80 8.07 10.90
C ALA A 33 -35.74 7.28 11.81
N GLN A 34 -36.90 6.87 11.29
CA GLN A 34 -37.87 6.03 12.01
C GLN A 34 -37.28 4.68 12.41
N ALA A 35 -36.61 3.98 11.49
CA ALA A 35 -36.03 2.66 11.74
C ALA A 35 -34.86 2.69 12.74
N THR A 36 -34.18 3.84 12.85
CA THR A 36 -33.04 4.02 13.76
C THR A 36 -33.41 4.72 15.07
N GLY A 37 -34.66 5.15 15.24
CA GLY A 37 -35.16 5.79 16.45
C GLY A 37 -34.63 7.21 16.65
N VAL A 38 -34.18 7.89 15.59
CA VAL A 38 -33.74 9.29 15.65
C VAL A 38 -34.74 10.18 14.93
N SER A 39 -34.87 11.44 15.34
CA SER A 39 -35.70 12.39 14.59
C SER A 39 -35.07 12.73 13.23
N ARG A 40 -35.89 13.06 12.23
CA ARG A 40 -35.43 13.52 10.90
C ARG A 40 -34.41 14.66 11.02
N ALA A 41 -34.68 15.66 11.87
CA ALA A 41 -33.77 16.78 12.12
C ALA A 41 -32.42 16.34 12.71
N THR A 42 -32.42 15.35 13.61
CA THR A 42 -31.18 14.78 14.16
C THR A 42 -30.41 13.98 13.13
N PHE A 43 -31.11 13.23 12.27
CA PHE A 43 -30.49 12.50 11.18
C PHE A 43 -29.73 13.44 10.24
N PHE A 44 -30.41 14.46 9.69
CA PHE A 44 -29.78 15.41 8.76
C PHE A 44 -28.61 16.16 9.40
N ARG A 45 -28.76 16.61 10.66
CA ARG A 45 -27.69 17.32 11.37
C ARG A 45 -26.44 16.45 11.56
N LYS A 46 -26.61 15.16 11.90
CA LYS A 46 -25.49 14.27 12.24
C LYS A 46 -24.89 13.57 11.04
N TYR A 47 -25.70 13.23 10.06
CA TYR A 47 -25.31 12.36 8.95
C TYR A 47 -25.53 12.97 7.58
N GLY A 48 -26.26 14.07 7.44
CA GLY A 48 -26.55 14.66 6.13
C GLY A 48 -27.50 13.79 5.30
N SER A 49 -27.04 13.30 4.16
CA SER A 49 -27.83 12.57 3.18
C SER A 49 -27.84 11.04 3.39
N LYS A 50 -28.64 10.32 2.57
CA LYS A 50 -28.58 8.85 2.48
C LYS A 50 -27.22 8.35 2.03
N GLU A 51 -26.54 9.10 1.16
CA GLU A 51 -25.20 8.76 0.70
C GLU A 51 -24.17 8.96 1.82
N ASP A 52 -24.27 10.09 2.53
CA ASP A 52 -23.33 10.41 3.61
C ASP A 52 -23.39 9.39 4.76
N ILE A 53 -24.57 8.90 5.13
CA ILE A 53 -24.67 7.89 6.19
C ILE A 53 -24.00 6.56 5.81
N VAL A 54 -23.96 6.19 4.52
CA VAL A 54 -23.27 4.97 4.06
C VAL A 54 -21.76 5.04 4.35
N PHE A 55 -21.20 6.25 4.35
CA PHE A 55 -19.77 6.51 4.55
C PHE A 55 -19.43 7.22 5.88
N ALA A 56 -20.39 7.37 6.79
CA ALA A 56 -20.25 8.22 7.97
C ALA A 56 -19.08 7.83 8.90
N ASP A 57 -18.70 6.56 8.95
CA ASP A 57 -17.59 6.07 9.76
C ASP A 57 -16.21 6.24 9.10
N HIS A 58 -16.15 6.60 7.81
CA HIS A 58 -14.86 6.88 7.17
C HIS A 58 -14.22 8.17 7.66
N ALA A 59 -14.99 9.18 8.07
CA ALA A 59 -14.45 10.42 8.60
C ALA A 59 -13.60 10.16 9.85
N SER A 60 -14.15 9.47 10.85
CA SER A 60 -13.42 9.13 12.07
C SER A 60 -12.27 8.14 11.81
N ASN A 61 -12.40 7.25 10.83
CA ASN A 61 -11.33 6.33 10.47
C ASN A 61 -10.17 7.05 9.73
N LEU A 62 -10.46 8.07 8.92
CA LEU A 62 -9.46 8.95 8.32
C LEU A 62 -8.73 9.76 9.39
N GLU A 63 -9.45 10.33 10.37
CA GLU A 63 -8.84 11.05 11.50
C GLU A 63 -7.90 10.15 12.31
N ARG A 64 -8.30 8.90 12.58
CA ARG A 64 -7.44 7.92 13.27
C ARG A 64 -6.19 7.57 12.46
N LEU A 65 -6.32 7.43 11.14
CA LEU A 65 -5.18 7.19 10.26
C LEU A 65 -4.24 8.40 10.23
N GLU A 66 -4.78 9.62 10.13
CA GLU A 66 -4.00 10.85 10.16
C GLU A 66 -3.22 11.00 11.48
N GLN A 67 -3.86 10.75 12.62
CA GLN A 67 -3.22 10.73 13.94
C GLN A 67 -2.11 9.68 14.01
N LEU A 68 -2.35 8.48 13.47
CA LEU A 68 -1.34 7.43 13.38
C LEU A 68 -0.13 7.87 12.57
N LEU A 69 -0.36 8.38 11.36
CA LEU A 69 0.71 8.77 10.45
C LEU A 69 1.43 10.06 10.88
N SER A 70 0.85 10.82 11.81
CA SER A 70 1.47 12.02 12.39
C SER A 70 2.44 11.72 13.53
N ARG A 71 2.51 10.47 14.02
CA ARG A 71 3.46 10.10 15.08
C ARG A 71 4.92 10.33 14.62
N PRO A 72 5.79 10.86 15.49
CA PRO A 72 7.19 11.07 15.14
C PRO A 72 7.93 9.74 14.98
N ASN A 73 9.03 9.76 14.21
CA ASN A 73 9.97 8.66 14.05
C ASN A 73 9.39 7.35 13.46
N LEU A 74 8.22 7.40 12.81
CA LEU A 74 7.71 6.28 12.04
C LEU A 74 8.58 6.06 10.80
N THR A 75 9.05 4.83 10.60
CA THR A 75 9.65 4.43 9.33
C THR A 75 8.56 4.31 8.25
N PRO A 76 8.89 4.45 6.96
CA PRO A 76 7.92 4.26 5.87
C PRO A 76 7.19 2.91 5.99
N GLN A 77 7.93 1.83 6.24
CA GLN A 77 7.34 0.49 6.39
C GLN A 77 6.39 0.40 7.58
N ALA A 78 6.75 0.94 8.75
CA ALA A 78 5.90 0.90 9.94
C ALA A 78 4.61 1.70 9.73
N GLY A 79 4.70 2.93 9.21
CA GLY A 79 3.52 3.77 8.97
C GLY A 79 2.55 3.16 7.94
N LEU A 80 3.07 2.59 6.85
CA LEU A 80 2.23 1.88 5.88
C LEU A 80 1.59 0.62 6.48
N ALA A 81 2.38 -0.21 7.16
CA ALA A 81 1.91 -1.44 7.79
C ALA A 81 0.84 -1.17 8.84
N GLU A 82 1.12 -0.32 9.82
CA GLU A 82 0.17 0.02 10.88
C GLU A 82 -1.07 0.74 10.32
N GLY A 83 -0.89 1.62 9.33
CA GLY A 83 -1.99 2.34 8.69
C GLY A 83 -2.96 1.42 7.96
N VAL A 84 -2.46 0.50 7.12
CA VAL A 84 -3.37 -0.45 6.44
C VAL A 84 -4.03 -1.41 7.41
N GLN A 85 -3.35 -1.81 8.49
CA GLN A 85 -3.94 -2.66 9.52
C GLN A 85 -5.05 -1.93 10.26
N LEU A 86 -4.87 -0.66 10.61
CA LEU A 86 -5.91 0.15 11.24
C LEU A 86 -7.18 0.18 10.37
N VAL A 87 -7.03 0.45 9.06
CA VAL A 87 -8.17 0.53 8.15
C VAL A 87 -8.81 -0.85 7.91
N PHE A 88 -8.01 -1.89 7.74
CA PHE A 88 -8.51 -3.24 7.49
C PHE A 88 -9.26 -3.79 8.71
N ARG A 89 -8.68 -3.65 9.92
CA ARG A 89 -9.31 -4.11 11.16
C ARG A 89 -10.59 -3.37 11.49
N HIS A 90 -10.69 -2.07 11.19
CA HIS A 90 -11.96 -1.35 11.32
C HIS A 90 -13.10 -2.04 10.54
N ASN A 91 -12.81 -2.61 9.36
CA ASN A 91 -13.81 -3.37 8.60
C ASN A 91 -14.13 -4.72 9.26
N LEU A 92 -13.14 -5.42 9.81
CA LEU A 92 -13.36 -6.68 10.54
C LEU A 92 -14.19 -6.48 11.81
N ASP A 93 -13.85 -5.46 12.60
CA ASP A 93 -14.52 -5.11 13.85
C ASP A 93 -15.99 -4.70 13.61
N HIS A 94 -16.29 -4.21 12.40
CA HIS A 94 -17.63 -3.78 11.98
C HIS A 94 -18.12 -4.61 10.79
N ALA A 95 -17.91 -5.94 10.84
CA ALA A 95 -18.11 -6.82 9.69
C ALA A 95 -19.49 -6.71 9.05
N ASP A 96 -20.55 -6.72 9.85
CA ASP A 96 -21.93 -6.56 9.37
C ASP A 96 -22.11 -5.27 8.54
N ARG A 97 -21.48 -4.18 8.97
CA ARG A 97 -21.53 -2.89 8.28
C ARG A 97 -20.76 -2.94 6.96
N ALA A 98 -19.54 -3.49 6.98
CA ALA A 98 -18.68 -3.61 5.81
C ALA A 98 -19.34 -4.49 4.72
N ILE A 99 -19.94 -5.62 5.11
CA ILE A 99 -20.66 -6.53 4.22
C ILE A 99 -21.89 -5.84 3.62
N ALA A 100 -22.72 -5.20 4.45
CA ALA A 100 -23.92 -4.52 3.96
C ALA A 100 -23.58 -3.35 3.01
N ARG A 101 -22.51 -2.60 3.31
CA ARG A 101 -21.99 -1.56 2.41
C ARG A 101 -21.51 -2.14 1.09
N HIS A 102 -20.78 -3.26 1.13
CA HIS A 102 -20.28 -3.92 -0.09
C HIS A 102 -21.43 -4.33 -1.02
N HIS A 103 -22.50 -4.90 -0.48
CA HIS A 103 -23.69 -5.24 -1.27
C HIS A 103 -24.34 -4.00 -1.91
N LEU A 104 -24.45 -2.89 -1.18
CA LEU A 104 -24.98 -1.64 -1.73
C LEU A 104 -24.14 -1.11 -2.89
N LEU A 105 -22.81 -1.15 -2.75
CA LEU A 105 -21.89 -0.67 -3.77
C LEU A 105 -21.98 -1.47 -5.07
N GLN A 106 -22.29 -2.77 -5.00
CA GLN A 106 -22.51 -3.57 -6.21
C GLN A 106 -23.78 -3.17 -6.97
N GLN A 107 -24.75 -2.55 -6.29
CA GLN A 107 -26.06 -2.23 -6.85
C GLN A 107 -26.22 -0.77 -7.26
N VAL A 108 -25.48 0.16 -6.65
CA VAL A 108 -25.70 1.60 -6.80
C VAL A 108 -24.46 2.31 -7.30
N GLU A 109 -24.54 2.87 -8.50
CA GLU A 109 -23.42 3.54 -9.17
C GLU A 109 -22.86 4.74 -8.41
N SER A 110 -23.72 5.65 -7.98
CA SER A 110 -23.27 6.85 -7.26
C SER A 110 -22.50 6.52 -5.98
N LEU A 111 -22.84 5.40 -5.31
CA LEU A 111 -22.09 4.95 -4.14
C LEU A 111 -20.71 4.41 -4.53
N ARG A 112 -20.54 3.78 -5.70
CA ARG A 112 -19.22 3.36 -6.22
C ARG A 112 -18.32 4.57 -6.48
N ASP A 113 -18.85 5.61 -7.10
CA ASP A 113 -18.10 6.86 -7.32
C ASP A 113 -17.68 7.49 -5.99
N ARG A 114 -18.58 7.46 -4.99
CA ARG A 114 -18.29 7.93 -3.64
C ARG A 114 -17.24 7.08 -2.92
N GLU A 115 -17.24 5.76 -3.13
CA GLU A 115 -16.21 4.86 -2.61
C GLU A 115 -14.83 5.16 -3.21
N LEU A 116 -14.76 5.44 -4.52
CA LEU A 116 -13.51 5.86 -5.17
C LEU A 116 -12.99 7.17 -4.58
N ALA A 117 -13.87 8.17 -4.44
CA ALA A 117 -13.51 9.45 -3.81
C ALA A 117 -13.05 9.26 -2.35
N THR A 118 -13.66 8.33 -1.61
CA THR A 118 -13.29 8.00 -0.23
C THR A 118 -11.94 7.30 -0.17
N SER A 119 -11.71 6.30 -1.04
CA SER A 119 -10.42 5.59 -1.15
C SER A 119 -9.28 6.56 -1.47
N HIS A 120 -9.53 7.53 -2.34
CA HIS A 120 -8.54 8.55 -2.67
C HIS A 120 -8.16 9.44 -1.47
N ARG A 121 -9.07 9.67 -0.50
CA ARG A 121 -8.72 10.40 0.74
C ARG A 121 -7.73 9.63 1.60
N TYR A 122 -7.89 8.30 1.72
CA TYR A 122 -6.91 7.45 2.41
C TYR A 122 -5.56 7.48 1.70
N GLU A 123 -5.56 7.40 0.36
CA GLU A 123 -4.35 7.47 -0.44
C GLU A 123 -3.56 8.77 -0.19
N ARG A 124 -4.26 9.92 -0.14
CA ARG A 124 -3.61 11.20 0.16
C ARG A 124 -2.92 11.21 1.53
N LEU A 125 -3.52 10.63 2.57
CA LEU A 125 -2.88 10.55 3.88
C LEU A 125 -1.59 9.72 3.83
N PHE A 126 -1.59 8.58 3.14
CA PHE A 126 -0.38 7.79 2.93
C PHE A 126 0.67 8.53 2.10
N GLN A 127 0.25 9.24 1.05
CA GLN A 127 1.14 10.04 0.22
C GLN A 127 1.80 11.17 1.02
N GLU A 128 1.03 11.91 1.81
CA GLU A 128 1.52 13.00 2.67
C GLU A 128 2.47 12.47 3.74
N PHE A 129 2.16 11.32 4.34
CA PHE A 129 3.08 10.62 5.22
C PHE A 129 4.40 10.28 4.52
N LEU A 130 4.34 9.59 3.38
CA LEU A 130 5.53 9.16 2.63
C LEU A 130 6.39 10.34 2.18
N ARG A 131 5.77 11.45 1.74
CA ARG A 131 6.51 12.68 1.40
C ARG A 131 7.29 13.26 2.58
N ARG A 132 6.82 13.06 3.82
CA ARG A 132 7.53 13.52 5.03
C ARG A 132 8.66 12.58 5.46
N VAL A 133 8.52 11.27 5.25
CA VAL A 133 9.46 10.28 5.81
C VAL A 133 10.45 9.71 4.79
N LEU A 134 10.19 9.84 3.49
CA LEU A 134 11.13 9.40 2.46
C LEU A 134 12.30 10.38 2.32
N PRO A 135 13.53 9.89 2.02
CA PRO A 135 14.68 10.76 1.75
C PRO A 135 14.39 11.76 0.63
N GLU A 136 14.88 12.99 0.78
CA GLU A 136 14.79 14.00 -0.27
C GLU A 136 15.70 13.61 -1.44
N ASN A 137 15.09 13.43 -2.61
CA ASN A 137 15.76 13.21 -3.89
C ASN A 137 14.81 13.56 -5.04
N ALA A 138 15.32 13.52 -6.28
CA ALA A 138 14.56 13.90 -7.47
C ALA A 138 13.26 13.09 -7.65
N ASP A 139 13.23 11.83 -7.21
CA ASP A 139 12.12 10.91 -7.41
C ASP A 139 11.18 10.81 -6.20
N GLN A 140 11.46 11.50 -5.08
CA GLN A 140 10.72 11.38 -3.82
C GLN A 140 9.20 11.53 -4.02
N ARG A 141 8.78 12.51 -4.81
CA ARG A 141 7.36 12.76 -5.10
C ARG A 141 6.72 11.59 -5.84
N VAL A 142 7.37 11.07 -6.89
CA VAL A 142 6.82 9.99 -7.72
C VAL A 142 6.80 8.69 -6.94
N THR A 143 7.83 8.42 -6.14
CA THR A 143 7.89 7.28 -5.22
C THR A 143 6.77 7.34 -4.20
N ALA A 144 6.55 8.50 -3.54
CA ALA A 144 5.49 8.66 -2.55
C ALA A 144 4.09 8.41 -3.15
N VAL A 145 3.81 8.94 -4.35
CA VAL A 145 2.55 8.70 -5.06
C VAL A 145 2.39 7.21 -5.38
N SER A 146 3.38 6.62 -6.04
CA SER A 146 3.32 5.23 -6.51
C SER A 146 3.13 4.25 -5.35
N MET A 147 3.85 4.47 -4.26
CA MET A 147 3.73 3.68 -3.04
C MET A 147 2.36 3.83 -2.39
N ALA A 148 1.86 5.06 -2.21
CA ALA A 148 0.55 5.29 -1.61
C ALA A 148 -0.57 4.61 -2.43
N SER A 149 -0.56 4.79 -3.75
CA SER A 149 -1.54 4.15 -4.64
C SER A 149 -1.43 2.61 -4.57
N ALA A 150 -0.22 2.05 -4.57
CA ALA A 150 0.00 0.61 -4.45
C ALA A 150 -0.44 0.06 -3.09
N THR A 151 -0.17 0.77 -1.99
CA THR A 151 -0.62 0.41 -0.65
C THR A 151 -2.15 0.33 -0.57
N VAL A 152 -2.85 1.34 -1.09
CA VAL A 152 -4.33 1.34 -1.12
C VAL A 152 -4.87 0.25 -2.04
N ALA A 153 -4.24 0.01 -3.20
CA ALA A 153 -4.63 -1.06 -4.10
C ALA A 153 -4.49 -2.45 -3.47
N VAL A 154 -3.38 -2.72 -2.78
CA VAL A 154 -3.15 -3.96 -2.02
C VAL A 154 -4.20 -4.11 -0.92
N HIS A 155 -4.43 -3.08 -0.11
CA HIS A 155 -5.47 -3.10 0.93
C HIS A 155 -6.84 -3.46 0.34
N ASN A 156 -7.24 -2.81 -0.76
CA ASN A 156 -8.54 -3.03 -1.39
C ASN A 156 -8.66 -4.45 -1.98
N ALA A 157 -7.57 -5.02 -2.51
CA ALA A 157 -7.58 -6.41 -3.00
C ALA A 157 -7.82 -7.41 -1.86
N TYR A 158 -7.17 -7.22 -0.71
CA TYR A 158 -7.39 -8.05 0.48
C TYR A 158 -8.81 -7.87 1.04
N LEU A 159 -9.30 -6.63 1.12
CA LEU A 159 -10.64 -6.34 1.62
C LEU A 159 -11.72 -6.96 0.74
N ARG A 160 -11.60 -6.83 -0.59
CA ARG A 160 -12.53 -7.46 -1.54
C ARG A 160 -12.48 -8.99 -1.49
N THR A 161 -11.31 -9.57 -1.24
CA THR A 161 -11.19 -11.02 -1.04
C THR A 161 -11.98 -11.45 0.19
N TRP A 162 -11.81 -10.77 1.32
CA TRP A 162 -12.59 -11.03 2.53
C TRP A 162 -14.10 -10.84 2.29
N LEU A 163 -14.51 -9.73 1.66
CA LEU A 163 -15.92 -9.39 1.42
C LEU A 163 -16.67 -10.37 0.49
N ARG A 164 -15.96 -11.09 -0.39
CA ARG A 164 -16.58 -12.10 -1.28
C ARG A 164 -17.11 -13.29 -0.50
N ASP A 165 -16.39 -13.74 0.51
CA ASP A 165 -16.84 -14.80 1.42
C ASP A 165 -16.22 -14.58 2.81
N PRO A 166 -16.85 -13.77 3.67
CA PRO A 166 -16.32 -13.43 4.99
C PRO A 166 -16.24 -14.62 5.95
N ARG A 167 -16.98 -15.72 5.67
CA ARG A 167 -17.00 -16.92 6.51
C ARG A 167 -15.87 -17.88 6.13
N ALA A 168 -15.64 -18.10 4.84
CA ALA A 168 -14.56 -18.95 4.38
C ALA A 168 -13.19 -18.25 4.44
N ASN A 169 -13.14 -16.94 4.23
CA ASN A 169 -11.90 -16.18 4.26
C ASN A 169 -11.61 -15.67 5.66
N GLY A 170 -10.67 -16.31 6.37
CA GLY A 170 -10.27 -15.92 7.71
C GLY A 170 -9.73 -14.47 7.75
N GLY A 171 -10.53 -13.53 8.27
CA GLY A 171 -10.18 -12.11 8.31
C GLY A 171 -8.83 -11.83 8.96
N GLU A 172 -8.51 -12.50 10.07
CA GLU A 172 -7.21 -12.40 10.74
C GLU A 172 -6.05 -12.94 9.89
N GLN A 173 -6.26 -14.00 9.11
CA GLN A 173 -5.23 -14.53 8.19
C GLN A 173 -4.96 -13.55 7.05
N LEU A 174 -6.01 -12.93 6.52
CA LEU A 174 -5.88 -11.87 5.51
C LEU A 174 -5.22 -10.62 6.09
N ALA A 175 -5.51 -10.25 7.34
CA ALA A 175 -4.82 -9.16 8.01
C ALA A 175 -3.31 -9.45 8.14
N ALA A 176 -2.93 -10.65 8.59
CA ALA A 176 -1.52 -11.06 8.65
C ALA A 176 -0.86 -11.04 7.26
N GLY A 177 -1.52 -11.58 6.25
CA GLY A 177 -1.04 -11.58 4.86
C GLY A 177 -0.92 -10.18 4.26
N LEU A 178 -1.81 -9.25 4.63
CA LEU A 178 -1.76 -7.85 4.22
C LEU A 178 -0.49 -7.18 4.76
N ASN A 179 -0.15 -7.42 6.03
CA ASN A 179 1.08 -6.88 6.62
C ASN A 179 2.34 -7.39 5.89
N GLN A 180 2.39 -8.69 5.63
CA GLN A 180 3.48 -9.30 4.85
C GLN A 180 3.58 -8.70 3.45
N ARG A 181 2.44 -8.47 2.79
CA ARG A 181 2.40 -7.87 1.45
C ARG A 181 2.89 -6.43 1.44
N ILE A 182 2.59 -5.63 2.47
CA ILE A 182 3.14 -4.27 2.61
C ILE A 182 4.65 -4.32 2.86
N GLY A 183 5.14 -5.26 3.68
CA GLY A 183 6.57 -5.48 3.85
C GLY A 183 7.28 -5.77 2.52
N TRP A 184 6.72 -6.70 1.74
CA TRP A 184 7.20 -6.99 0.37
C TRP A 184 7.13 -5.78 -0.55
N LEU A 185 6.04 -5.00 -0.51
CA LEU A 185 5.91 -3.78 -1.30
C LEU A 185 7.04 -2.79 -0.98
N CYS A 186 7.38 -2.60 0.29
CA CYS A 186 8.49 -1.73 0.69
C CYS A 186 9.84 -2.20 0.13
N THR A 187 10.06 -3.51 -0.05
CA THR A 187 11.30 -4.03 -0.65
C THR A 187 11.38 -3.73 -2.15
N VAL A 188 10.24 -3.80 -2.86
CA VAL A 188 10.13 -3.43 -4.29
C VAL A 188 10.52 -1.96 -4.52
N PHE A 189 10.19 -1.08 -3.57
CA PHE A 189 10.56 0.34 -3.59
C PHE A 189 11.92 0.65 -2.94
N GLY A 190 12.70 -0.37 -2.55
CA GLY A 190 14.07 -0.19 -2.03
C GLY A 190 14.17 0.37 -0.60
N LEU A 191 13.14 0.19 0.23
CA LEU A 191 13.04 0.78 1.58
C LEU A 191 13.33 -0.19 2.74
N SER A 192 13.91 -1.37 2.48
CA SER A 192 14.21 -2.33 3.56
C SER A 192 15.28 -1.82 4.53
N ALA A 193 15.02 -2.03 5.83
CA ALA A 193 15.98 -1.79 6.91
C ALA A 193 17.15 -2.80 6.84
N GLY A 194 18.25 -2.38 6.21
CA GLY A 194 19.54 -3.07 6.21
C GLY A 194 20.54 -2.35 5.29
N PRO A 195 21.86 -2.36 5.58
CA PRO A 195 22.84 -1.76 4.69
C PRO A 195 23.01 -2.67 3.47
N GLY A 196 22.26 -2.42 2.40
CA GLY A 196 22.34 -3.30 1.23
C GLY A 196 21.45 -2.90 0.08
N ARG A 197 22.08 -2.24 -0.90
CA ARG A 197 21.92 -2.39 -2.36
C ARG A 197 20.49 -2.53 -2.89
N ILE A 198 20.10 -1.56 -3.71
CA ILE A 198 19.03 -1.64 -4.71
C ILE A 198 19.03 -3.05 -5.33
N ALA A 199 17.93 -3.79 -5.14
CA ALA A 199 17.73 -5.10 -5.73
C ALA A 199 17.65 -4.96 -7.26
N SER A 200 18.71 -5.37 -7.95
CA SER A 200 18.62 -5.73 -9.36
C SER A 200 17.88 -7.06 -9.50
N VAL A 201 17.15 -7.19 -10.60
CA VAL A 201 16.36 -8.36 -11.03
C VAL A 201 17.03 -9.70 -10.67
N PRO A 202 16.32 -10.71 -10.13
CA PRO A 202 16.94 -11.92 -9.63
C PRO A 202 17.48 -12.78 -10.78
N ARG A 203 18.78 -13.09 -10.76
CA ARG A 203 19.37 -14.24 -11.47
C ARG A 203 19.36 -15.47 -10.57
N GLN A 204 19.14 -16.62 -11.18
CA GLN A 204 19.17 -17.97 -10.59
C GLN A 204 20.44 -18.26 -9.76
N PRO A 205 20.40 -19.22 -8.82
CA PRO A 205 21.48 -19.45 -7.88
C PRO A 205 22.63 -20.20 -8.56
N GLU A 206 23.80 -19.57 -8.64
CA GLU A 206 25.04 -20.27 -8.97
C GLU A 206 25.93 -20.44 -7.74
N GLN A 207 26.50 -21.64 -7.70
CA GLN A 207 27.29 -22.23 -6.64
C GLN A 207 28.62 -21.50 -6.43
N ALA A 208 29.21 -21.78 -5.27
CA ALA A 208 30.42 -21.13 -4.79
C ALA A 208 31.67 -21.37 -5.66
N ALA A 209 32.48 -20.30 -5.66
CA ALA A 209 33.94 -20.20 -5.84
C ALA A 209 34.51 -19.94 -7.25
N SER A 210 35.21 -18.78 -7.30
CA SER A 210 36.36 -18.43 -8.15
C SER A 210 36.10 -17.80 -9.53
N SER A 211 36.73 -16.63 -9.72
CA SER A 211 36.72 -15.68 -10.84
C SER A 211 35.52 -14.73 -10.91
N SER A 212 35.78 -13.43 -10.64
CA SER A 212 34.84 -12.36 -10.93
C SER A 212 34.61 -12.29 -12.45
N PRO A 213 33.39 -12.50 -12.96
CA PRO A 213 33.17 -12.50 -14.41
C PRO A 213 33.24 -11.08 -14.98
N VAL A 214 33.99 -10.92 -16.08
CA VAL A 214 33.97 -9.71 -16.91
C VAL A 214 32.82 -9.85 -17.91
N VAL A 215 31.86 -8.93 -17.86
CA VAL A 215 30.71 -8.91 -18.78
C VAL A 215 31.00 -7.93 -19.91
N VAL A 216 30.97 -8.42 -21.16
CA VAL A 216 31.14 -7.62 -22.37
C VAL A 216 29.77 -7.44 -23.02
N VAL A 217 29.35 -6.20 -23.23
CA VAL A 217 28.09 -5.88 -23.93
C VAL A 217 28.39 -5.67 -25.41
N LEU A 218 27.65 -6.36 -26.28
CA LEU A 218 27.84 -6.34 -27.73
C LEU A 218 26.67 -5.64 -28.42
N GLN A 219 26.96 -4.99 -29.55
CA GLN A 219 25.94 -4.53 -30.47
C GLN A 219 25.34 -5.73 -31.20
N GLU A 220 24.05 -5.65 -31.51
CA GLU A 220 23.31 -6.73 -32.17
C GLU A 220 23.94 -7.05 -33.56
N GLY A 221 24.27 -8.31 -33.81
CA GLY A 221 24.94 -8.78 -35.03
C GLY A 221 26.48 -8.91 -34.97
N ALA A 222 27.12 -8.54 -33.85
CA ALA A 222 28.55 -8.76 -33.66
C ALA A 222 28.89 -10.23 -33.34
N ASP A 223 30.04 -10.73 -33.81
CA ASP A 223 30.56 -12.05 -33.45
C ASP A 223 30.96 -12.08 -31.97
N PRO A 224 30.28 -12.87 -31.13
CA PRO A 224 30.54 -12.92 -29.69
C PRO A 224 31.96 -13.36 -29.34
N ARG A 225 32.57 -14.22 -30.16
CA ARG A 225 33.91 -14.76 -29.88
C ARG A 225 35.00 -13.74 -30.16
N ALA A 226 34.95 -13.12 -31.33
CA ALA A 226 35.89 -12.07 -31.70
C ALA A 226 35.85 -10.88 -30.72
N ALA A 227 34.64 -10.50 -30.27
CA ALA A 227 34.48 -9.40 -29.34
C ALA A 227 34.94 -9.72 -27.91
N ALA A 228 34.76 -10.96 -27.44
CA ALA A 228 35.32 -11.41 -26.17
C ALA A 228 36.85 -11.40 -26.18
N GLU A 229 37.48 -11.85 -27.28
CA GLU A 229 38.94 -11.82 -27.44
C GLU A 229 39.48 -10.38 -27.48
N GLN A 230 38.79 -9.46 -28.16
CA GLN A 230 39.17 -8.05 -28.20
C GLN A 230 39.05 -7.36 -26.83
N ALA A 231 37.98 -7.65 -26.09
CA ALA A 231 37.80 -7.13 -24.73
C ALA A 231 38.87 -7.67 -23.78
N ALA A 232 39.19 -8.96 -23.84
CA ALA A 232 40.25 -9.58 -23.04
C ALA A 232 41.62 -8.94 -23.31
N ARG A 233 41.96 -8.70 -24.59
CA ARG A 233 43.20 -7.99 -24.98
C ARG A 233 43.23 -6.56 -24.45
N SER A 234 42.14 -5.82 -24.60
CA SER A 234 42.05 -4.42 -24.14
C SER A 234 42.21 -4.31 -22.62
N VAL A 235 41.63 -5.25 -21.85
CA VAL A 235 41.79 -5.32 -20.40
C VAL A 235 43.22 -5.68 -20.03
N TYR A 236 43.83 -6.64 -20.72
CA TYR A 236 45.23 -7.02 -20.49
C TYR A 236 46.19 -5.85 -20.75
N ASP A 237 46.03 -5.17 -21.89
CA ASP A 237 46.87 -4.02 -22.27
C ASP A 237 46.74 -2.86 -21.28
N ALA A 238 45.53 -2.58 -20.80
CA ALA A 238 45.28 -1.57 -19.77
C ALA A 238 45.96 -1.92 -18.44
N LEU A 239 45.93 -3.19 -18.03
CA LEU A 239 46.59 -3.66 -16.82
C LEU A 239 48.12 -3.57 -16.93
N VAL A 240 48.69 -3.94 -18.07
CA VAL A 240 50.13 -3.84 -18.34
C VAL A 240 50.59 -2.38 -18.36
N ALA A 241 49.81 -1.49 -18.99
CA ALA A 241 50.10 -0.05 -19.02
C ALA A 241 50.06 0.58 -17.61
N ALA A 242 49.12 0.18 -16.76
CA ALA A 242 49.01 0.65 -15.38
C ALA A 242 50.21 0.20 -14.50
N GLN A 243 50.74 -1.01 -14.75
CA GLN A 243 51.93 -1.51 -14.07
C GLN A 243 53.21 -0.79 -14.52
N GLY A 244 53.35 -0.46 -15.81
CA GLY A 244 54.48 0.30 -16.34
C GLY A 244 54.58 1.73 -15.80
N GLN A 245 53.45 2.43 -15.64
CA GLN A 245 53.42 3.79 -15.08
C GLN A 245 53.75 3.84 -13.58
N SER A 246 53.45 2.75 -12.85
CA SER A 246 53.79 2.63 -11.42
C SER A 246 55.29 2.46 -11.21
N ASN A 247 55.99 1.71 -12.09
CA ASN A 247 57.44 1.56 -12.02
C ASN A 247 58.21 2.84 -12.39
N SER A 248 57.72 3.65 -13.33
CA SER A 248 58.38 4.91 -13.73
C SER A 248 58.29 6.04 -12.68
N ARG A 249 57.33 5.99 -11.74
CA ARG A 249 57.19 6.99 -10.67
C ARG A 249 58.10 6.72 -9.47
N SER A 250 58.63 5.51 -9.33
CA SER A 250 59.54 5.11 -8.26
C SER A 250 61.00 5.51 -8.49
N GLU A 251 61.42 5.82 -9.73
CA GLU A 251 62.82 6.13 -10.04
C GLU A 251 63.19 7.62 -9.99
N THR A 252 62.22 8.54 -9.82
CA THR A 252 62.49 9.99 -9.85
C THR A 252 62.59 10.64 -8.46
N ASN A 253 62.85 9.89 -7.40
CA ASN A 253 63.02 10.48 -6.07
C ASN A 253 64.21 9.87 -5.31
N THR A 254 65.40 10.36 -5.61
CA THR A 254 66.57 10.29 -4.72
C THR A 254 67.41 11.55 -4.95
N PRO A 255 67.56 12.46 -3.96
CA PRO A 255 68.66 13.42 -3.96
C PRO A 255 69.98 12.74 -3.57
#